data_AF-A0A2V9XYS8-F1
#
_entry.id   AF-A0A2V9XYS8-F1
#
_cell.length_a   1.000
_cell.length_b   1.000
_cell.length_c   1.000
_cell.angle_alpha   90.00
_cell.angle_beta   90.00
_cell.angle_gamma   90.00
#
_symmetry.space_group_name_H-M   'P 1'
#
loop_
_entity.id
_entity.type
_entity.pdbx_description
1 polymer ?
#
loop_
_entity_poly.entity_id
_entity_poly.type
_entity_poly.pdbx_seq_one_letter_code
_entity_poly.pdbx_strand_id
1 'polypeptide(L)'
;MITRRPFWLAILLLALTGCSRQPAPQAPDPQTILQAIPPADSAKYQHIRDMKKWRNPYLIVRADGVALYDSADSAEILVKPEDLLPTLARLPASYWPYGRVVAAQENDVRRFEQDGVAIRRNKGIVGGLLQGAHIAVEWVPAA
;
A
#
# COMPACT_ATOMS: atom_id res chain seq x y z
N MET A 1 -24.24 -27.67 79.83
CA MET A 1 -24.90 -26.61 79.05
C MET A 1 -23.99 -25.38 79.01
N ILE A 2 -24.10 -24.59 77.95
CA ILE A 2 -23.42 -23.31 77.64
C ILE A 2 -22.21 -23.43 76.70
N THR A 3 -22.54 -23.18 75.44
CA THR A 3 -21.74 -22.94 74.23
C THR A 3 -20.96 -21.63 74.28
N ARG A 4 -19.72 -21.59 73.75
CA ARG A 4 -19.15 -20.39 73.10
C ARG A 4 -18.21 -20.77 71.93
N ARG A 5 -18.56 -20.30 70.73
CA ARG A 5 -17.71 -20.23 69.54
C ARG A 5 -16.90 -18.92 69.58
N PRO A 6 -15.70 -18.89 69.00
CA PRO A 6 -15.39 -17.84 68.02
C PRO A 6 -14.72 -18.45 66.78
N PHE A 7 -15.36 -18.36 65.62
CA PHE A 7 -15.10 -17.32 64.61
C PHE A 7 -13.70 -17.44 64.00
N TRP A 8 -13.53 -18.48 63.17
CA TRP A 8 -12.41 -18.61 62.24
C TRP A 8 -12.64 -17.64 61.06
N LEU A 9 -11.85 -16.58 61.00
CA LEU A 9 -11.73 -15.72 59.82
C LEU A 9 -11.07 -16.52 58.69
N ALA A 10 -11.87 -16.96 57.73
CA ALA A 10 -11.38 -17.46 56.45
C ALA A 10 -10.96 -16.27 55.57
N ILE A 11 -9.64 -16.05 55.45
CA ILE A 11 -9.07 -15.12 54.47
C ILE A 11 -9.06 -15.85 53.12
N LEU A 12 -10.05 -15.55 52.29
CA LEU A 12 -10.08 -15.94 50.88
C LEU A 12 -9.11 -15.05 50.10
N LEU A 13 -7.95 -15.60 49.72
CA LEU A 13 -7.04 -14.98 48.76
C LEU A 13 -7.65 -15.13 47.36
N LEU A 14 -8.30 -14.07 46.86
CA LEU A 14 -8.66 -13.94 45.45
C LEU A 14 -7.38 -13.82 44.62
N ALA A 15 -6.99 -14.92 43.96
CA ALA A 15 -6.02 -14.88 42.88
C ALA A 15 -6.68 -14.20 41.66
N LEU A 16 -6.48 -12.89 41.53
CA LEU A 16 -6.78 -12.15 40.30
C LEU A 16 -5.77 -12.60 39.23
N THR A 17 -6.09 -13.65 38.47
CA THR A 17 -5.38 -13.95 37.23
C THR A 17 -5.72 -12.86 36.22
N GLY A 18 -4.95 -11.77 36.25
CA GLY A 18 -4.96 -10.76 35.20
C GLY A 18 -4.51 -11.39 33.90
N CYS A 19 -5.44 -11.61 32.96
CA CYS A 19 -5.09 -11.94 31.60
C CYS A 19 -4.34 -10.73 30.99
N SER A 20 -3.01 -10.78 30.99
CA SER A 20 -2.20 -9.92 30.15
C SER A 20 -2.53 -10.24 28.68
N ARG A 21 -3.45 -9.48 28.08
CA ARG A 21 -3.66 -9.50 26.63
C ARG A 21 -2.37 -9.01 25.97
N GLN A 22 -1.57 -9.95 25.48
CA GLN A 22 -0.42 -9.62 24.67
C GLN A 22 -0.93 -9.02 23.35
N PRO A 23 -0.52 -7.80 22.96
CA PRO A 23 -0.90 -7.25 21.67
C PRO A 23 -0.45 -8.20 20.56
N ALA A 24 -1.34 -8.49 19.61
CA ALA A 24 -0.97 -9.26 18.43
C ALA A 24 0.17 -8.52 17.68
N PRO A 25 1.12 -9.25 17.07
CA PRO A 25 2.13 -8.63 16.22
C PRO A 25 1.47 -7.73 15.16
N GLN A 26 1.86 -6.46 15.12
CA GLN A 26 1.37 -5.55 14.08
C GLN A 26 1.94 -6.00 12.73
N ALA A 27 1.10 -6.01 11.69
CA ALA A 27 1.59 -6.28 10.34
C ALA A 27 2.65 -5.23 9.94
N PRO A 28 3.68 -5.60 9.16
CA PRO A 28 4.66 -4.63 8.69
C PRO A 28 3.99 -3.49 7.93
N ASP A 29 4.53 -2.29 8.06
CA ASP A 29 4.03 -1.15 7.29
C ASP A 29 4.25 -1.36 5.78
N PRO A 30 3.40 -0.79 4.91
CA PRO A 30 3.52 -0.98 3.46
C PRO A 30 4.87 -0.53 2.89
N GLN A 31 5.50 0.51 3.46
CA GLN A 31 6.79 1.00 2.96
C GLN A 31 7.88 -0.04 3.23
N THR A 32 7.93 -0.63 4.41
CA THR A 32 8.86 -1.72 4.75
C THR A 32 8.69 -2.92 3.81
N ILE A 33 7.44 -3.32 3.51
CA ILE A 33 7.17 -4.41 2.55
C ILE A 33 7.72 -4.07 1.17
N LEU A 34 7.44 -2.86 0.67
CA LEU A 34 7.91 -2.41 -0.64
C LEU A 34 9.45 -2.28 -0.66
N GLN A 35 10.06 -1.80 0.43
CA GLN A 35 11.50 -1.64 0.52
C GLN A 35 12.28 -2.96 0.50
N ALA A 36 11.63 -4.09 0.80
CA ALA A 36 12.21 -5.43 0.63
C ALA A 36 12.36 -5.87 -0.83
N ILE A 37 11.64 -5.22 -1.76
CA ILE A 37 11.82 -5.44 -3.21
C ILE A 37 13.20 -4.88 -3.61
N PRO A 38 13.96 -5.53 -4.50
CA PRO A 38 15.23 -4.96 -4.98
C PRO A 38 15.03 -3.55 -5.58
N PRO A 39 16.03 -2.65 -5.47
CA PRO A 39 16.00 -1.38 -6.19
C PRO A 39 15.72 -1.56 -7.68
N ALA A 40 15.17 -0.51 -8.32
CA ALA A 40 14.93 -0.52 -9.75
C ALA A 40 16.22 -0.81 -10.54
N ASP A 41 16.13 -1.69 -11.52
CA ASP A 41 17.22 -2.02 -12.44
C ASP A 41 16.89 -1.48 -13.84
N SER A 42 17.41 -0.27 -14.13
CA SER A 42 17.14 0.44 -15.38
C SER A 42 17.54 -0.33 -16.62
N ALA A 43 18.56 -1.20 -16.55
CA ALA A 43 18.97 -2.01 -17.69
C ALA A 43 17.84 -2.92 -18.20
N LYS A 44 16.93 -3.34 -17.31
CA LYS A 44 15.80 -4.22 -17.65
C LYS A 44 14.65 -3.52 -18.37
N TYR A 45 14.48 -2.20 -18.22
CA TYR A 45 13.29 -1.51 -18.71
C TYR A 45 13.54 -0.26 -19.56
N GLN A 46 14.74 0.33 -19.53
CA GLN A 46 15.04 1.58 -20.27
C GLN A 46 14.85 1.50 -21.79
N HIS A 47 14.86 0.28 -22.35
CA HIS A 47 14.69 0.01 -23.78
C HIS A 47 13.24 -0.29 -24.17
N ILE A 48 12.33 -0.38 -23.19
CA ILE A 48 10.92 -0.63 -23.44
C ILE A 48 10.29 0.66 -23.95
N ARG A 49 9.85 0.64 -25.22
CA ARG A 49 9.13 1.74 -25.86
C ARG A 49 7.63 1.47 -26.01
N ASP A 50 7.28 0.20 -26.13
CA ASP A 50 5.90 -0.25 -26.19
C ASP A 50 5.44 -0.66 -24.80
N MET A 51 4.52 0.11 -24.21
CA MET A 51 4.00 -0.14 -22.86
C MET A 51 3.22 -1.45 -22.74
N LYS A 52 2.82 -2.09 -23.85
CA LYS A 52 2.29 -3.47 -23.82
C LYS A 52 3.32 -4.49 -23.32
N LYS A 53 4.61 -4.17 -23.40
CA LYS A 53 5.71 -5.00 -22.91
C LYS A 53 6.12 -4.67 -21.47
N TRP A 54 5.52 -3.63 -20.87
CA TRP A 54 5.77 -3.31 -19.47
C TRP A 54 5.15 -4.37 -18.56
N ARG A 55 5.93 -4.86 -17.59
CA ARG A 55 5.52 -5.97 -16.70
C ARG A 55 5.47 -5.61 -15.22
N ASN A 56 6.04 -4.46 -14.85
CA ASN A 56 5.90 -3.94 -13.50
C ASN A 56 4.51 -3.29 -13.32
N PRO A 57 4.11 -2.85 -12.11
CA PRO A 57 2.83 -2.18 -11.94
C PRO A 57 2.75 -0.93 -12.82
N TYR A 58 1.57 -0.68 -13.37
CA TYR A 58 1.30 0.47 -14.24
C TYR A 58 0.17 1.32 -13.65
N LEU A 59 0.43 2.62 -13.50
CA LEU A 59 -0.47 3.55 -12.85
C LEU A 59 -1.03 4.57 -13.85
N ILE A 60 -2.31 4.88 -13.73
CA ILE A 60 -2.97 5.94 -14.50
C ILE A 60 -3.50 6.96 -13.50
N VAL A 61 -2.90 8.16 -13.48
CA VAL A 61 -3.32 9.25 -12.60
C VAL A 61 -4.55 9.91 -13.19
N ARG A 62 -5.64 9.94 -12.42
CA ARG A 62 -6.94 10.44 -12.84
C ARG A 62 -7.40 11.57 -11.91
N ALA A 63 -8.47 12.26 -12.29
CA ALA A 63 -9.08 13.29 -11.44
C ALA A 63 -9.70 12.68 -10.17
N ASP A 64 -10.26 11.48 -10.29
CA ASP A 64 -10.95 10.74 -9.22
C ASP A 64 -10.02 9.85 -8.37
N GLY A 65 -8.72 9.78 -8.69
CA GLY A 65 -7.74 9.00 -7.94
C GLY A 65 -6.61 8.48 -8.81
N VAL A 66 -6.23 7.22 -8.60
CA VAL A 66 -5.20 6.51 -9.37
C VAL A 66 -5.75 5.16 -9.75
N ALA A 67 -5.72 4.80 -11.03
CA ALA A 67 -5.98 3.44 -11.44
C ALA A 67 -4.69 2.64 -11.46
N LEU A 68 -4.70 1.46 -10.84
CA LEU A 68 -3.72 0.41 -11.07
C LEU A 68 -4.21 -0.45 -12.23
N TYR A 69 -3.43 -0.53 -13.30
CA TYR A 69 -3.75 -1.36 -14.45
C TYR A 69 -3.27 -2.80 -14.22
N ASP A 70 -4.21 -3.74 -14.29
CA ASP A 70 -3.94 -5.17 -14.32
C ASP A 70 -3.90 -5.67 -15.76
N SER A 71 -2.71 -6.07 -16.21
CA SER A 71 -2.51 -6.59 -17.57
C SER A 71 -3.03 -8.01 -17.76
N ALA A 72 -3.20 -8.80 -16.69
CA ALA A 72 -3.72 -10.16 -16.79
C ALA A 72 -5.22 -10.15 -17.14
N ASP A 73 -5.97 -9.28 -16.45
CA ASP A 73 -7.42 -9.17 -16.62
C ASP A 73 -7.83 -8.01 -17.54
N SER A 74 -6.87 -7.23 -18.04
CA SER A 74 -7.12 -5.97 -18.79
C SER A 74 -8.08 -5.04 -18.05
N ALA A 75 -7.88 -4.90 -16.74
CA ALA A 75 -8.78 -4.21 -15.83
C ALA A 75 -8.07 -3.05 -15.12
N GLU A 76 -8.84 -2.01 -14.77
CA GLU A 76 -8.37 -0.91 -13.94
C GLU A 76 -8.96 -1.01 -12.53
N ILE A 77 -8.09 -0.99 -11.52
CA ILE A 77 -8.50 -0.91 -10.12
C ILE A 77 -8.29 0.52 -9.65
N LEU A 78 -9.40 1.27 -9.50
CA LEU A 78 -9.35 2.63 -8.98
C LEU A 78 -9.04 2.59 -7.47
N VAL A 79 -7.97 3.27 -7.08
CA VAL A 79 -7.54 3.46 -5.70
C VAL A 79 -7.46 4.94 -5.36
N LYS A 80 -7.72 5.26 -4.09
CA LYS A 80 -7.41 6.58 -3.57
C LYS A 80 -5.89 6.72 -3.41
N PRO A 81 -5.32 7.93 -3.57
CA PRO A 81 -3.88 8.14 -3.42
C PRO A 81 -3.31 7.59 -2.10
N GLU A 82 -4.02 7.78 -0.98
CA GLU A 82 -3.62 7.29 0.34
C GLU A 82 -3.54 5.76 0.45
N ASP A 83 -4.32 5.04 -0.35
CA ASP A 83 -4.38 3.57 -0.37
C ASP A 83 -3.38 2.94 -1.36
N LEU A 84 -2.63 3.77 -2.10
CA LEU A 84 -1.72 3.31 -3.16
C LEU A 84 -0.60 2.41 -2.62
N LEU A 85 0.13 2.83 -1.59
CA LEU A 85 1.23 2.03 -1.04
C LEU A 85 0.74 0.71 -0.42
N PRO A 86 -0.33 0.69 0.41
CA PRO A 86 -0.95 -0.57 0.85
C PRO A 86 -1.35 -1.49 -0.31
N THR A 87 -1.86 -0.93 -1.40
CA THR A 87 -2.27 -1.72 -2.57
C THR A 87 -1.07 -2.35 -3.28
N LEU A 88 -0.03 -1.55 -3.55
CA LEU A 88 1.21 -2.03 -4.17
C LEU A 88 1.92 -3.08 -3.30
N ALA A 89 1.92 -2.91 -1.97
CA ALA A 89 2.54 -3.84 -1.03
C ALA A 89 1.85 -5.22 -0.98
N ARG A 90 0.58 -5.32 -1.41
CA ARG A 90 -0.14 -6.60 -1.49
C ARG A 90 0.12 -7.36 -2.79
N LEU A 91 0.76 -6.72 -3.78
CA LEU A 91 1.07 -7.39 -5.03
C LEU A 91 2.10 -8.50 -4.82
N PRO A 92 1.94 -9.67 -5.49
CA PRO A 92 2.94 -10.71 -5.45
C PRO A 92 4.31 -10.22 -5.97
N ALA A 93 5.40 -10.82 -5.49
CA ALA A 93 6.76 -10.46 -5.94
C ALA A 93 6.96 -10.61 -7.47
N SER A 94 6.19 -11.47 -8.13
CA SER A 94 6.20 -11.66 -9.59
C SER A 94 5.77 -10.42 -10.38
N TYR A 95 5.12 -9.44 -9.75
CA TYR A 95 4.77 -8.14 -10.33
C TYR A 95 5.96 -7.19 -10.40
N TRP A 96 7.14 -7.54 -9.84
CA TRP A 96 8.30 -6.64 -9.77
C TRP A 96 9.55 -7.17 -10.50
N PRO A 97 9.46 -7.69 -11.74
CA PRO A 97 10.62 -8.23 -12.46
C PRO A 97 11.74 -7.20 -12.69
N TYR A 98 11.42 -5.91 -12.69
CA TYR A 98 12.36 -4.80 -12.89
C TYR A 98 12.88 -4.18 -11.59
N GLY A 99 12.59 -4.79 -10.45
CA GLY A 99 12.80 -4.18 -9.13
C GLY A 99 11.72 -3.15 -8.83
N ARG A 100 11.94 -2.33 -7.81
CA ARG A 100 10.96 -1.37 -7.28
C ARG A 100 10.84 -0.12 -8.17
N VAL A 101 10.17 -0.29 -9.30
CA VAL A 101 9.80 0.76 -10.26
C VAL A 101 8.36 0.57 -10.70
N VAL A 102 7.65 1.67 -10.94
CA VAL A 102 6.33 1.65 -11.60
C VAL A 102 6.40 2.52 -12.85
N ALA A 103 5.61 2.19 -13.86
CA ALA A 103 5.32 3.15 -14.93
C ALA A 103 4.06 3.92 -14.55
N ALA A 104 3.98 5.18 -14.96
CA ALA A 104 2.83 6.03 -14.68
C ALA A 104 2.53 6.98 -15.84
N GLN A 105 1.25 7.14 -16.16
CA GLN A 105 0.76 8.15 -17.08
C GLN A 105 -0.33 9.01 -16.42
N GLU A 106 -0.61 10.17 -17.00
CA GLU A 106 -1.84 10.92 -16.71
C GLU A 106 -2.99 10.39 -17.58
N ASN A 107 -4.23 10.53 -17.12
CA ASN A 107 -5.38 10.30 -17.98
C ASN A 107 -5.62 11.52 -18.86
N ASP A 108 -5.49 11.35 -20.18
CA ASP A 108 -5.71 12.42 -21.16
C ASP A 108 -7.19 12.72 -21.42
N VAL A 109 -8.08 11.80 -21.04
CA VAL A 109 -9.53 12.01 -21.19
C VAL A 109 -10.03 12.94 -20.09
N ARG A 110 -9.98 14.24 -20.36
CA ARG A 110 -10.57 15.29 -19.52
C ARG A 110 -12.06 15.37 -19.82
N ARG A 111 -12.89 15.08 -18.83
CA ARG A 111 -14.35 15.22 -18.93
C ARG A 111 -14.77 16.66 -18.61
N PHE A 112 -14.00 17.35 -17.75
CA PHE A 112 -14.24 18.73 -17.32
C PHE A 112 -12.93 19.52 -17.16
N GLU A 113 -12.99 20.85 -17.21
CA GLU A 113 -11.83 21.74 -16.99
C GLU A 113 -11.14 21.51 -15.62
N GLN A 114 -11.94 21.23 -14.59
CA GLN A 114 -11.45 20.96 -13.23
C GLN A 114 -10.63 19.67 -13.14
N ASP A 115 -10.81 18.74 -14.08
CA ASP A 115 -10.09 17.46 -14.09
C ASP A 115 -8.59 17.68 -14.21
N GLY A 116 -8.15 18.69 -14.99
CA GLY A 116 -6.72 18.99 -15.15
C GLY A 116 -6.07 19.43 -13.84
N VAL A 117 -6.78 20.21 -13.00
CA VAL A 117 -6.28 20.62 -11.68
C VAL A 117 -6.20 19.42 -10.74
N ALA A 118 -7.25 18.59 -10.71
CA ALA A 118 -7.31 17.39 -9.88
C ALA A 118 -6.23 16.37 -10.27
N ILE A 119 -6.03 16.12 -11.57
CA ILE A 119 -4.98 15.22 -12.10
C ILE A 119 -3.60 15.69 -11.65
N ARG A 120 -3.28 16.99 -11.82
CA ARG A 120 -1.96 17.53 -11.37
C ARG A 120 -1.76 17.40 -9.86
N ARG A 121 -2.81 17.66 -9.07
CA ARG A 121 -2.77 17.47 -7.61
C ARG A 121 -2.49 16.01 -7.27
N ASN A 122 -3.26 15.08 -7.85
CA ASN A 122 -3.11 13.66 -7.60
C ASN A 122 -1.73 13.16 -8.04
N LYS A 123 -1.21 13.64 -9.18
CA LYS A 123 0.15 13.33 -9.65
C LYS A 123 1.21 13.72 -8.62
N GLY A 124 1.11 14.92 -8.04
CA GLY A 124 2.02 15.38 -7.00
C GLY A 124 1.97 14.50 -5.75
N ILE A 125 0.77 14.15 -5.28
CA ILE A 125 0.57 13.27 -4.13
C ILE A 125 1.18 11.89 -4.40
N VAL A 126 0.85 11.29 -5.54
CA VAL A 126 1.34 9.96 -5.95
C VAL A 126 2.85 9.96 -6.09
N GLY A 127 3.42 10.95 -6.78
CA GLY A 127 4.87 11.09 -6.92
C GLY A 127 5.57 11.18 -5.56
N GLY A 128 5.04 11.99 -4.63
CA GLY A 128 5.58 12.10 -3.27
C GLY A 128 5.50 10.81 -2.47
N LEU A 129 4.38 10.08 -2.55
CA LEU A 129 4.20 8.79 -1.89
C LEU A 129 5.20 7.74 -2.41
N LEU A 130 5.31 7.62 -3.74
CA LEU A 130 6.22 6.68 -4.39
C LEU A 130 7.68 7.02 -4.07
N GLN A 131 8.05 8.30 -4.12
CA GLN A 131 9.38 8.77 -3.75
C GLN A 131 9.70 8.45 -2.29
N GLY A 132 8.78 8.71 -1.36
CA GLY A 132 8.96 8.39 0.06
C GLY A 132 9.10 6.88 0.33
N ALA A 133 8.52 6.05 -0.51
CA ALA A 133 8.66 4.59 -0.48
C ALA A 133 9.87 4.06 -1.27
N HIS A 134 10.72 4.94 -1.81
CA HIS A 134 11.87 4.62 -2.66
C HIS A 134 11.50 3.87 -3.95
N ILE A 135 10.30 4.10 -4.48
CA ILE A 135 9.83 3.55 -5.75
C ILE A 135 10.21 4.49 -6.88
N ALA A 136 10.97 3.99 -7.85
CA ALA A 136 11.26 4.74 -9.06
C ALA A 136 10.00 4.88 -9.92
N VAL A 137 9.86 6.00 -10.65
CA VAL A 137 8.70 6.24 -11.51
C VAL A 137 9.17 6.51 -12.92
N GLU A 138 8.74 5.68 -13.87
CA GLU A 138 8.87 5.91 -15.31
C GLU A 138 7.62 6.66 -15.78
N TRP A 139 7.71 7.98 -15.91
CA TRP A 139 6.62 8.79 -16.44
C TRP A 139 6.57 8.66 -17.95
N VAL A 140 5.50 8.07 -18.46
CA VAL A 140 5.30 7.91 -19.91
C VAL A 140 4.31 8.95 -20.43
N PRO A 141 4.48 9.43 -21.68
CA PRO A 141 3.46 10.24 -22.33
C PRO A 141 2.15 9.48 -22.34
N ALA A 142 1.06 10.20 -22.11
CA ALA A 142 -0.25 9.62 -22.31
C ALA A 142 -0.51 9.36 -23.81
N ALA A 143 -1.33 8.35 -24.08
CA ALA A 143 -1.52 7.73 -25.40
C ALA A 143 -2.71 8.31 -26.16
#